data_AF-A0A4Q2XSJ2-F1
#
_entry.id   AF-A0A4Q2XSJ2-F1
#
_cell.length_a   1.000
_cell.length_b   1.000
_cell.length_c   1.000
_cell.angle_alpha   90.00
_cell.angle_beta   90.00
_cell.angle_gamma   90.00
#
_symmetry.space_group_name_H-M   'P 1'
#
loop_
_entity.id
_entity.type
_entity.pdbx_description
1 polymer ?
#
loop_
_entity_poly.entity_id
_entity_poly.type
_entity_poly.pdbx_seq_one_letter_code
_entity_poly.pdbx_strand_id
1 'polypeptide(L)'
;MKTPFLSLVLLSIAISGGEARSEVAVYLSPNGIESAEDSGIMGVTPQQIFTEDFASAALGNFTDFTSAKIGAHYTSAGGADVSAGNIFGGNAEGNFLGISGSSSINIALASPAQYFGFYFTAGDDFNSLEIYSGADRVFQFSTAALIDRLPNDGVTTVTAINGSQYLGSNYYGQPGSGANGGQPYAYLHFVTTGSDTFDRLVLYQSNVQSSGAIFENDNHSILAVRPALPDSLVSLPELGVPEPSTPLLLGLVGASAFSWRRRKGKPGLERQQNR
;
A
#
# COMPACT_ATOMS: atom_id res chain seq x y z
N MET A 1 -2.87 68.09 -18.78
CA MET A 1 -3.54 66.82 -18.47
C MET A 1 -2.47 65.75 -18.32
N LYS A 2 -2.30 65.18 -17.12
CA LYS A 2 -1.26 64.20 -16.79
C LYS A 2 -1.88 62.80 -16.82
N THR A 3 -1.40 61.94 -17.70
CA THR A 3 -1.75 60.51 -17.79
C THR A 3 -1.02 59.73 -16.68
N PRO A 4 -1.70 58.83 -15.93
CA PRO A 4 -1.02 57.97 -14.98
C PRO A 4 -0.46 56.73 -15.69
N PHE A 5 0.81 56.41 -15.41
CA PHE A 5 1.41 55.13 -15.74
C PHE A 5 0.88 54.07 -14.78
N LEU A 6 0.24 53.03 -15.33
CA LEU A 6 -0.18 51.84 -14.60
C LEU A 6 0.98 50.83 -14.62
N SER A 7 1.61 50.58 -13.46
CA SER A 7 2.62 49.53 -13.30
C SER A 7 1.96 48.16 -13.39
N LEU A 8 2.25 47.42 -14.46
CA LEU A 8 1.87 46.03 -14.62
C LEU A 8 2.83 45.15 -13.81
N VAL A 9 2.36 44.62 -12.68
CA VAL A 9 3.08 43.58 -11.93
C VAL A 9 2.84 42.25 -12.64
N LEU A 10 3.87 41.74 -13.33
CA LEU A 10 3.90 40.38 -13.86
C LEU A 10 4.01 39.40 -12.69
N LEU A 11 2.90 38.75 -12.35
CA LEU A 11 2.87 37.59 -11.48
C LEU A 11 3.30 36.37 -12.30
N SER A 12 4.58 36.03 -12.25
CA SER A 12 5.09 34.77 -12.80
C SER A 12 4.59 33.62 -11.92
N ILE A 13 3.52 32.97 -12.36
CA ILE A 13 3.09 31.66 -11.84
C ILE A 13 4.12 30.65 -12.33
N ALA A 14 5.02 30.22 -11.45
CA ALA A 14 5.85 29.05 -11.68
C ALA A 14 4.91 27.83 -11.62
N ILE A 15 4.53 27.32 -12.79
CA ILE A 15 3.95 25.98 -12.90
C ILE A 15 5.10 25.01 -12.66
N SER A 16 5.32 24.63 -11.40
CA SER A 16 6.13 23.45 -11.11
C SER A 16 5.32 22.25 -11.61
N GLY A 17 5.71 21.71 -12.77
CA GLY A 17 5.24 20.40 -13.19
C GLY A 17 5.61 19.40 -12.11
N GLY A 18 4.61 18.95 -11.34
CA GLY A 18 4.77 17.78 -10.52
C GLY A 18 4.95 16.60 -11.47
N GLU A 19 6.08 15.92 -11.40
CA GLU A 19 6.17 14.60 -12.01
C GLU A 19 5.09 13.73 -11.37
N ALA A 20 4.25 13.11 -12.21
CA ALA A 20 3.31 12.10 -11.78
C ALA A 20 4.13 11.00 -11.11
N ARG A 21 3.97 10.86 -9.79
CA ARG A 21 4.63 9.79 -9.04
C ARG A 21 3.94 8.47 -9.32
N SER A 22 4.71 7.39 -9.21
CA SER A 22 4.21 6.02 -9.25
C SER A 22 2.98 5.87 -8.37
N GLU A 23 1.83 5.70 -9.02
CA GLU A 23 0.57 5.41 -8.37
C GLU A 23 0.43 3.89 -8.36
N VAL A 24 0.26 3.31 -7.17
CA VAL A 24 -0.12 1.91 -7.00
C VAL A 24 -1.64 1.88 -6.84
N ALA A 25 -2.32 1.24 -7.78
CA ALA A 25 -3.75 1.02 -7.70
C ALA A 25 -4.05 -0.26 -6.91
N VAL A 26 -5.01 -0.17 -5.98
CA VAL A 26 -5.47 -1.30 -5.18
C VAL A 26 -6.77 -1.85 -5.77
N TYR A 27 -6.82 -3.17 -5.90
CA TYR A 27 -8.04 -3.89 -6.26
C TYR A 27 -8.34 -4.97 -5.24
N LEU A 28 -9.62 -5.27 -5.10
CA LEU A 28 -10.16 -6.31 -4.25
C LEU A 28 -10.87 -7.35 -5.11
N SER A 29 -10.57 -8.62 -4.85
CA SER A 29 -11.29 -9.73 -5.47
C SER A 29 -12.70 -9.92 -4.95
N PRO A 30 -13.59 -10.57 -5.71
CA PRO A 30 -14.87 -11.04 -5.18
C PRO A 30 -14.70 -11.85 -3.88
N ASN A 31 -15.73 -11.84 -3.03
CA ASN A 31 -15.70 -12.56 -1.76
C ASN A 31 -15.44 -14.07 -1.96
N GLY A 32 -14.61 -14.66 -1.11
CA GLY A 32 -14.28 -16.09 -1.14
C GLY A 32 -13.21 -16.48 -2.16
N ILE A 33 -12.63 -15.52 -2.89
CA ILE A 33 -11.44 -15.73 -3.70
C ILE A 33 -10.20 -15.59 -2.81
N GLU A 34 -9.33 -16.59 -2.86
CA GLU A 34 -8.14 -16.70 -1.99
C GLU A 34 -6.82 -16.63 -2.80
N SER A 35 -6.86 -16.64 -4.14
CA SER A 35 -5.66 -16.60 -5.01
C SER A 35 -5.79 -15.62 -6.18
N ALA A 36 -4.64 -15.18 -6.73
CA ALA A 36 -4.62 -14.32 -7.91
C ALA A 36 -5.19 -15.04 -9.15
N GLU A 37 -4.90 -16.32 -9.30
CA GLU A 37 -5.37 -17.18 -10.38
C GLU A 37 -6.89 -17.29 -10.37
N ASP A 38 -7.50 -17.53 -9.19
CA ASP A 38 -8.96 -17.58 -9.04
C ASP A 38 -9.63 -16.21 -9.21
N SER A 39 -8.87 -15.14 -8.98
CA SER A 39 -9.28 -13.78 -9.32
C SER A 39 -9.36 -13.55 -10.83
N GLY A 40 -8.77 -14.43 -11.64
CA GLY A 40 -8.61 -14.30 -13.08
C GLY A 40 -7.35 -13.51 -13.49
N ILE A 41 -6.45 -13.19 -12.55
CA ILE A 41 -5.17 -12.58 -12.87
C ILE A 41 -4.27 -13.66 -13.45
N MET A 42 -4.13 -13.60 -14.78
CA MET A 42 -3.23 -14.46 -15.51
C MET A 42 -1.98 -13.67 -15.88
N GLY A 43 -0.81 -14.29 -15.74
CA GLY A 43 0.41 -13.75 -16.34
C GLY A 43 0.27 -13.61 -17.86
N VAL A 44 0.94 -12.62 -18.46
CA VAL A 44 0.99 -12.47 -19.91
C VAL A 44 2.07 -13.38 -20.47
N THR A 45 1.73 -14.27 -21.40
CA THR A 45 2.73 -15.18 -22.01
C THR A 45 3.92 -14.38 -22.56
N PRO A 46 5.18 -14.75 -22.22
CA PRO A 46 5.60 -15.96 -21.51
C PRO A 46 5.66 -15.86 -19.97
N GLN A 47 5.42 -14.69 -19.37
CA GLN A 47 5.36 -14.54 -17.92
C GLN A 47 4.10 -15.21 -17.35
N GLN A 48 4.29 -16.26 -16.55
CA GLN A 48 3.21 -16.85 -15.75
C GLN A 48 3.19 -16.21 -14.37
N ILE A 49 2.01 -16.19 -13.75
CA ILE A 49 1.90 -15.84 -12.34
C ILE A 49 2.39 -17.02 -11.51
N PHE A 50 3.15 -16.71 -10.47
CA PHE A 50 3.56 -17.67 -9.46
C PHE A 50 3.13 -17.15 -8.11
N THR A 51 2.80 -18.09 -7.22
CA THR A 51 2.26 -17.82 -5.89
C THR A 51 3.07 -18.60 -4.86
N GLU A 52 3.52 -17.92 -3.82
CA GLU A 52 4.02 -18.54 -2.59
C GLU A 52 2.84 -18.75 -1.64
N ASP A 53 2.49 -20.01 -1.46
CA ASP A 53 1.37 -20.54 -0.66
C ASP A 53 1.82 -21.08 0.70
N PHE A 54 3.13 -20.98 1.00
CA PHE A 54 3.81 -21.51 2.19
C PHE A 54 3.59 -23.00 2.50
N ALA A 55 2.90 -23.74 1.64
CA ALA A 55 2.50 -25.13 1.86
C ALA A 55 3.71 -26.06 1.98
N SER A 56 4.81 -25.72 1.30
CA SER A 56 6.08 -26.44 1.38
C SER A 56 7.08 -25.87 2.39
N ALA A 57 6.77 -24.73 3.02
CA ALA A 57 7.67 -24.11 3.99
C ALA A 57 7.66 -24.88 5.32
N ALA A 58 8.80 -24.85 6.02
CA ALA A 58 8.90 -25.47 7.34
C ALA A 58 8.12 -24.63 8.37
N LEU A 59 7.33 -25.29 9.20
CA LEU A 59 6.58 -24.62 10.27
C LEU A 59 7.50 -24.03 11.35
N GLY A 60 7.06 -22.93 11.94
CA GLY A 60 7.71 -22.25 13.05
C GLY A 60 8.38 -20.94 12.65
N ASN A 61 9.07 -20.35 13.63
CA ASN A 61 9.72 -19.05 13.48
C ASN A 61 10.87 -19.10 12.48
N PHE A 62 11.02 -18.03 11.71
CA PHE A 62 12.17 -17.83 10.83
C PHE A 62 12.65 -16.38 10.86
N THR A 63 13.93 -16.18 10.55
CA THR A 63 14.52 -14.85 10.29
C THR A 63 14.87 -14.67 8.82
N ASP A 64 14.92 -15.78 8.08
CA ASP A 64 15.26 -15.86 6.66
C ASP A 64 14.46 -16.99 6.01
N PHE A 65 13.76 -16.68 4.92
CA PHE A 65 13.06 -17.64 4.06
C PHE A 65 13.18 -17.19 2.60
N THR A 66 13.44 -18.12 1.68
CA THR A 66 13.51 -17.81 0.25
C THR A 66 12.44 -18.60 -0.49
N SER A 67 11.54 -17.88 -1.17
CA SER A 67 10.65 -18.49 -2.15
C SER A 67 11.30 -18.51 -3.52
N ALA A 68 11.71 -19.70 -3.96
CA ALA A 68 12.15 -19.91 -5.34
C ALA A 68 10.97 -19.82 -6.34
N LYS A 69 9.72 -20.03 -5.88
CA LYS A 69 8.52 -19.97 -6.73
C LYS A 69 8.31 -18.57 -7.29
N ILE A 70 8.37 -17.55 -6.43
CA ILE A 70 8.12 -16.15 -6.80
C ILE A 70 9.39 -15.30 -6.88
N GLY A 71 10.56 -15.91 -6.65
CA GLY A 71 11.85 -15.20 -6.64
C GLY A 71 11.89 -14.11 -5.58
N ALA A 72 11.49 -14.44 -4.34
CA ALA A 72 11.45 -13.49 -3.23
C ALA A 72 12.27 -13.98 -2.04
N HIS A 73 12.93 -13.05 -1.36
CA HIS A 73 13.70 -13.27 -0.14
C HIS A 73 13.04 -12.53 1.02
N TYR A 74 12.60 -13.30 2.00
CA TYR A 74 11.88 -12.85 3.18
C TYR A 74 12.86 -12.78 4.34
N THR A 75 12.97 -11.61 4.97
CA THR A 75 13.85 -11.40 6.12
C THR A 75 13.10 -10.74 7.26
N SER A 76 13.37 -11.19 8.48
CA SER A 76 12.78 -10.65 9.70
C SER A 76 13.82 -10.54 10.80
N ALA A 77 13.71 -9.50 11.64
CA ALA A 77 14.49 -9.37 12.87
C ALA A 77 13.97 -10.26 14.01
N GLY A 78 12.92 -11.04 13.75
CA GLY A 78 12.19 -11.87 14.70
C GLY A 78 10.69 -11.60 14.61
N GLY A 79 9.90 -12.57 15.08
CA GLY A 79 8.45 -12.44 15.13
C GLY A 79 7.73 -12.71 13.80
N ALA A 80 8.41 -13.37 12.85
CA ALA A 80 7.80 -13.98 11.68
C ALA A 80 7.83 -15.51 11.81
N ASP A 81 6.74 -16.16 11.43
CA ASP A 81 6.60 -17.61 11.47
C ASP A 81 5.76 -18.13 10.30
N VAL A 82 5.99 -19.39 9.92
CA VAL A 82 5.05 -20.13 9.09
C VAL A 82 4.22 -21.02 10.02
N SER A 83 2.91 -20.83 10.00
CA SER A 83 1.97 -21.57 10.84
C SER A 83 1.07 -22.47 10.00
N ALA A 84 0.66 -23.60 10.57
CA ALA A 84 -0.32 -24.46 9.94
C ALA A 84 -1.70 -23.79 9.94
N GLY A 85 -2.46 -24.04 8.89
CA GLY A 85 -3.80 -23.51 8.67
C GLY A 85 -4.73 -23.71 9.85
N ASN A 86 -5.49 -22.66 10.14
CA ASN A 86 -6.46 -22.64 11.23
C ASN A 86 -7.60 -21.67 10.87
N ILE A 87 -8.44 -21.31 11.84
CA ILE A 87 -9.58 -20.41 11.60
C ILE A 87 -9.18 -18.95 11.31
N PHE A 88 -7.94 -18.56 11.63
CA PHE A 88 -7.40 -17.21 11.49
C PHE A 88 -6.54 -17.02 10.22
N GLY A 89 -6.00 -18.10 9.64
CA GLY A 89 -5.20 -18.04 8.40
C GLY A 89 -4.94 -19.41 7.76
N GLY A 90 -4.47 -19.41 6.51
CA GLY A 90 -4.02 -20.61 5.77
C GLY A 90 -5.12 -21.63 5.50
N ASN A 91 -6.28 -21.21 5.00
CA ASN A 91 -7.41 -22.11 4.80
C ASN A 91 -7.20 -23.10 3.64
N ALA A 92 -7.76 -22.84 2.46
CA ALA A 92 -7.77 -23.78 1.34
C ALA A 92 -6.35 -24.18 0.89
N GLU A 93 -5.33 -23.35 1.18
CA GLU A 93 -3.94 -23.55 0.76
C GLU A 93 -3.01 -24.17 1.80
N GLY A 94 -3.40 -24.24 3.07
CA GLY A 94 -2.64 -24.96 4.11
C GLY A 94 -1.88 -24.07 5.08
N ASN A 95 -0.61 -23.73 4.84
CA ASN A 95 0.17 -22.95 5.81
C ASN A 95 0.07 -21.45 5.49
N PHE A 96 0.26 -20.59 6.47
CA PHE A 96 0.29 -19.14 6.25
C PHE A 96 1.49 -18.48 6.92
N LEU A 97 1.80 -17.26 6.48
CA LEU A 97 2.78 -16.38 7.10
C LEU A 97 2.14 -15.57 8.22
N GLY A 98 2.66 -15.73 9.44
CA GLY A 98 2.32 -14.92 10.60
C GLY A 98 3.37 -13.84 10.86
N ILE A 99 2.92 -12.63 11.19
CA ILE A 99 3.79 -11.55 11.69
C ILE A 99 3.26 -11.08 13.04
N SER A 100 3.98 -11.39 14.10
CA SER A 100 3.60 -11.05 15.47
C SER A 100 3.63 -9.55 15.77
N GLY A 101 2.95 -9.16 16.86
CA GLY A 101 2.96 -7.82 17.44
C GLY A 101 4.34 -7.14 17.44
N SER A 102 4.37 -5.90 16.95
CA SER A 102 5.59 -5.07 16.85
C SER A 102 6.68 -5.62 15.92
N SER A 103 6.34 -6.55 15.04
CA SER A 103 7.28 -7.18 14.11
C SER A 103 6.99 -6.78 12.67
N SER A 104 7.98 -7.01 11.82
CA SER A 104 7.89 -6.77 10.39
C SER A 104 8.66 -7.85 9.62
N ILE A 105 8.29 -7.98 8.36
CA ILE A 105 9.02 -8.79 7.39
C ILE A 105 9.31 -7.95 6.16
N ASN A 106 10.54 -8.06 5.68
CA ASN A 106 11.00 -7.43 4.45
C ASN A 106 11.05 -8.50 3.37
N ILE A 107 10.36 -8.26 2.27
CA ILE A 107 10.30 -9.14 1.11
C ILE A 107 11.04 -8.45 -0.03
N ALA A 108 12.26 -8.88 -0.29
CA ALA A 108 13.07 -8.41 -1.41
C ALA A 108 12.81 -9.27 -2.64
N LEU A 109 12.52 -8.66 -3.78
CA LEU A 109 12.28 -9.36 -5.03
C LEU A 109 13.58 -9.51 -5.83
N ALA A 110 13.80 -10.68 -6.41
CA ALA A 110 14.95 -10.94 -7.27
C ALA A 110 14.90 -10.15 -8.59
N SER A 111 13.72 -9.66 -8.96
CA SER A 111 13.49 -8.78 -10.12
C SER A 111 12.36 -7.80 -9.82
N PRO A 112 12.42 -6.56 -10.34
CA PRO A 112 11.34 -5.59 -10.14
C PRO A 112 10.00 -6.12 -10.66
N ALA A 113 8.93 -5.81 -9.94
CA ALA A 113 7.56 -6.23 -10.21
C ALA A 113 6.64 -5.04 -10.46
N GLN A 114 5.54 -5.30 -11.18
CA GLN A 114 4.44 -4.35 -11.40
C GLN A 114 3.15 -4.78 -10.71
N TYR A 115 3.15 -5.98 -10.12
CA TYR A 115 2.01 -6.58 -9.45
C TYR A 115 2.46 -7.37 -8.23
N PHE A 116 1.75 -7.14 -7.13
CA PHE A 116 1.77 -7.99 -5.95
C PHE A 116 0.33 -8.30 -5.58
N GLY A 117 0.03 -9.56 -5.32
CA GLY A 117 -1.22 -9.99 -4.72
C GLY A 117 -0.93 -10.74 -3.43
N PHE A 118 -1.83 -10.63 -2.46
CA PHE A 118 -1.79 -11.49 -1.29
C PHE A 118 -3.19 -11.70 -0.73
N TYR A 119 -3.36 -12.84 -0.08
CA TYR A 119 -4.53 -13.15 0.70
C TYR A 119 -4.36 -12.64 2.13
N PHE A 120 -5.23 -11.71 2.49
CA PHE A 120 -5.32 -11.17 3.82
C PHE A 120 -6.36 -11.97 4.62
N THR A 121 -5.96 -12.43 5.81
CA THR A 121 -6.83 -13.22 6.68
C THR A 121 -6.93 -12.62 8.07
N ALA A 122 -8.16 -12.44 8.53
CA ALA A 122 -8.51 -12.05 9.89
C ALA A 122 -7.90 -10.74 10.43
N GLY A 123 -7.42 -9.86 9.56
CA GLY A 123 -6.60 -8.78 10.08
C GLY A 123 -7.34 -7.55 10.57
N ASP A 124 -6.54 -6.67 11.17
CA ASP A 124 -6.99 -5.64 12.07
C ASP A 124 -6.41 -4.26 11.70
N ASP A 125 -6.68 -3.23 12.49
CA ASP A 125 -6.23 -1.87 12.17
C ASP A 125 -4.70 -1.66 12.24
N PHE A 126 -3.96 -2.67 12.72
CA PHE A 126 -2.52 -2.59 12.95
C PHE A 126 -1.70 -3.32 11.87
N ASN A 127 -2.36 -4.05 10.96
CA ASN A 127 -1.70 -4.68 9.82
C ASN A 127 -1.48 -3.68 8.69
N SER A 128 -0.32 -3.75 8.05
CA SER A 128 0.04 -2.80 7.02
C SER A 128 1.04 -3.39 6.02
N LEU A 129 0.99 -2.83 4.82
CA LEU A 129 1.89 -3.11 3.71
C LEU A 129 2.52 -1.79 3.25
N GLU A 130 3.82 -1.80 3.03
CA GLU A 130 4.53 -0.75 2.30
C GLU A 130 5.19 -1.35 1.06
N ILE A 131 5.21 -0.57 -0.02
CA ILE A 131 5.87 -0.94 -1.28
C ILE A 131 6.94 0.09 -1.59
N TYR A 132 8.10 -0.40 -2.01
CA TYR A 132 9.30 0.39 -2.27
C TYR A 132 9.85 0.15 -3.67
N SER A 133 10.35 1.22 -4.28
CA SER A 133 11.21 1.17 -5.47
C SER A 133 12.59 1.65 -5.06
N GLY A 134 13.52 0.72 -4.84
CA GLY A 134 14.81 1.00 -4.24
C GLY A 134 14.68 1.54 -2.82
N ALA A 135 15.15 2.78 -2.60
CA ALA A 135 15.09 3.44 -1.30
C ALA A 135 13.77 4.17 -1.03
N ASP A 136 12.97 4.43 -2.07
CA ASP A 136 11.79 5.27 -1.96
C ASP A 136 10.55 4.44 -1.65
N ARG A 137 9.83 4.80 -0.59
CA ARG A 137 8.48 4.26 -0.32
C ARG A 137 7.51 4.90 -1.31
N VAL A 138 6.98 4.08 -2.22
CA VAL A 138 6.06 4.54 -3.27
C VAL A 138 4.60 4.36 -2.89
N PHE A 139 4.32 3.47 -1.92
CA PHE A 139 2.96 3.18 -1.50
C PHE A 139 2.88 2.65 -0.06
N GLN A 140 1.75 2.90 0.60
CA GLN A 140 1.42 2.37 1.92
C GLN A 140 -0.07 2.03 1.99
N PHE A 141 -0.38 0.87 2.53
CA PHE A 141 -1.73 0.37 2.75
C PHE A 141 -1.88 -0.10 4.18
N SER A 142 -3.05 0.17 4.77
CA SER A 142 -3.50 -0.46 6.00
C SER A 142 -4.82 -1.16 5.77
N THR A 143 -4.99 -2.27 6.47
CA THR A 143 -6.20 -3.10 6.44
C THR A 143 -7.38 -2.39 7.11
N ALA A 144 -7.13 -1.47 8.06
CA ALA A 144 -8.14 -0.54 8.57
C ALA A 144 -8.90 0.18 7.44
N ALA A 145 -8.15 0.73 6.47
CA ALA A 145 -8.74 1.50 5.39
C ALA A 145 -9.57 0.62 4.44
N LEU A 146 -9.26 -0.67 4.32
CA LEU A 146 -10.09 -1.64 3.60
C LEU A 146 -11.35 -2.00 4.41
N ILE A 147 -11.22 -2.25 5.70
CA ILE A 147 -12.32 -2.61 6.60
C ILE A 147 -13.39 -1.52 6.62
N ASP A 148 -12.99 -0.25 6.63
CA ASP A 148 -13.91 0.89 6.51
C ASP A 148 -14.75 0.87 5.22
N ARG A 149 -14.27 0.18 4.17
CA ARG A 149 -14.99 0.02 2.88
C ARG A 149 -15.83 -1.25 2.81
N LEU A 150 -15.60 -2.19 3.72
CA LEU A 150 -16.30 -3.46 3.80
C LEU A 150 -17.02 -3.58 5.15
N PRO A 151 -17.94 -2.66 5.53
CA PRO A 151 -18.57 -2.77 6.83
C PRO A 151 -19.45 -4.05 6.89
N ASN A 152 -19.36 -4.75 8.01
CA ASN A 152 -20.15 -5.95 8.30
C ASN A 152 -21.55 -5.56 8.80
N ASP A 153 -22.35 -4.89 7.95
CA ASP A 153 -23.66 -4.34 8.29
C ASP A 153 -24.84 -5.02 7.56
N GLY A 154 -24.54 -5.96 6.66
CA GLY A 154 -25.53 -6.69 5.87
C GLY A 154 -26.22 -5.86 4.78
N VAL A 155 -25.76 -4.63 4.50
CA VAL A 155 -26.40 -3.73 3.52
C VAL A 155 -25.41 -3.02 2.58
N THR A 156 -24.22 -2.68 3.05
CA THR A 156 -23.24 -1.93 2.27
C THR A 156 -22.58 -2.81 1.24
N THR A 157 -22.49 -2.32 0.00
CA THR A 157 -21.87 -3.03 -1.11
C THR A 157 -20.67 -2.28 -1.67
N VAL A 158 -19.67 -3.02 -2.13
CA VAL A 158 -18.64 -2.53 -3.06
C VAL A 158 -19.00 -2.90 -4.49
N THR A 159 -18.60 -2.08 -5.45
CA THR A 159 -18.95 -2.26 -6.87
C THR A 159 -17.73 -2.63 -7.70
N ALA A 160 -17.82 -3.74 -8.43
CA ALA A 160 -16.83 -4.22 -9.36
C ALA A 160 -16.72 -3.34 -10.62
N ILE A 161 -15.65 -3.49 -11.39
CA ILE A 161 -15.43 -2.79 -12.67
C ILE A 161 -16.58 -3.03 -13.65
N ASN A 162 -17.14 -4.25 -13.68
CA ASN A 162 -18.30 -4.59 -14.52
C ASN A 162 -19.66 -4.18 -13.94
N GLY A 163 -19.68 -3.50 -12.79
CA GLY A 163 -20.90 -3.03 -12.12
C GLY A 163 -21.57 -4.05 -11.20
N SER A 164 -21.02 -5.27 -11.07
CA SER A 164 -21.48 -6.23 -10.06
C SER A 164 -21.31 -5.68 -8.65
N GLN A 165 -22.25 -5.97 -7.76
CA GLN A 165 -22.19 -5.52 -6.37
C GLN A 165 -21.87 -6.70 -5.45
N TYR A 166 -20.89 -6.51 -4.56
CA TYR A 166 -20.53 -7.47 -3.52
C TYR A 166 -20.85 -6.87 -2.16
N LEU A 167 -21.57 -7.62 -1.34
CA LEU A 167 -21.92 -7.19 0.01
C LEU A 167 -20.68 -7.23 0.92
N GLY A 168 -20.41 -6.15 1.64
CA GLY A 168 -19.25 -6.04 2.54
C GLY A 168 -19.22 -7.15 3.59
N SER A 169 -20.38 -7.49 4.17
CA SER A 169 -20.51 -8.59 5.13
C SER A 169 -20.16 -9.97 4.56
N ASN A 170 -20.10 -10.16 3.24
CA ASN A 170 -19.69 -11.45 2.65
C ASN A 170 -18.17 -11.67 2.70
N TYR A 171 -17.38 -10.64 3.03
CA TYR A 171 -15.95 -10.75 3.27
C TYR A 171 -15.64 -11.15 4.72
N TYR A 172 -16.65 -11.40 5.56
CA TYR A 172 -16.46 -11.75 6.96
C TYR A 172 -16.67 -13.23 7.21
N GLY A 173 -15.73 -13.80 7.95
CA GLY A 173 -15.63 -15.24 8.19
C GLY A 173 -14.82 -15.95 7.12
N GLN A 174 -14.08 -16.96 7.58
CA GLN A 174 -13.22 -17.77 6.73
C GLN A 174 -14.04 -18.41 5.60
N PRO A 175 -13.59 -18.32 4.34
CA PRO A 175 -14.27 -18.95 3.22
C PRO A 175 -14.52 -20.45 3.42
N GLY A 176 -15.66 -20.93 2.95
CA GLY A 176 -16.09 -22.33 3.07
C GLY A 176 -16.61 -22.74 4.45
N SER A 177 -16.00 -22.29 5.55
CA SER A 177 -16.39 -22.68 6.92
C SER A 177 -17.28 -21.65 7.61
N GLY A 178 -17.14 -20.35 7.29
CA GLY A 178 -17.74 -19.24 8.01
C GLY A 178 -17.20 -19.05 9.43
N ALA A 179 -16.13 -19.76 9.80
CA ALA A 179 -15.49 -19.61 11.10
C ALA A 179 -14.94 -18.19 11.27
N ASN A 180 -14.84 -17.73 12.52
CA ASN A 180 -14.33 -16.39 12.80
C ASN A 180 -15.10 -15.26 12.08
N GLY A 181 -16.43 -15.40 11.98
CA GLY A 181 -17.33 -14.49 11.23
C GLY A 181 -17.34 -13.02 11.66
N GLY A 182 -16.60 -12.65 12.70
CA GLY A 182 -16.36 -11.26 13.07
C GLY A 182 -15.16 -10.63 12.37
N GLN A 183 -14.35 -11.42 11.65
CA GLN A 183 -13.10 -10.97 11.05
C GLN A 183 -13.16 -10.97 9.51
N PRO A 184 -12.46 -10.02 8.86
CA PRO A 184 -12.43 -9.87 7.41
C PRO A 184 -11.42 -10.81 6.73
N TYR A 185 -11.74 -11.27 5.52
CA TYR A 185 -10.93 -12.12 4.65
C TYR A 185 -11.06 -11.63 3.21
N ALA A 186 -9.93 -11.40 2.53
CA ALA A 186 -9.94 -10.84 1.19
C ALA A 186 -8.62 -11.08 0.45
N TYR A 187 -8.70 -11.34 -0.85
CA TYR A 187 -7.54 -11.26 -1.72
C TYR A 187 -7.39 -9.85 -2.30
N LEU A 188 -6.21 -9.27 -2.10
CA LEU A 188 -5.87 -7.92 -2.51
C LEU A 188 -4.86 -7.94 -3.66
N HIS A 189 -4.99 -6.95 -4.55
CA HIS A 189 -4.10 -6.75 -5.68
C HIS A 189 -3.52 -5.34 -5.65
N PHE A 190 -2.21 -5.23 -5.78
CA PHE A 190 -1.46 -3.98 -5.85
C PHE A 190 -0.79 -3.90 -7.21
N VAL A 191 -1.20 -2.94 -8.03
CA VAL A 191 -0.81 -2.83 -9.43
C VAL A 191 -0.19 -1.46 -9.66
N THR A 192 1.06 -1.39 -10.08
CA THR A 192 1.66 -0.10 -10.46
C THR A 192 0.95 0.48 -11.67
N THR A 193 0.90 1.80 -11.79
CA THR A 193 0.46 2.54 -12.99
C THR A 193 1.65 2.87 -13.90
N GLY A 194 1.39 3.25 -15.16
CA GLY A 194 2.46 3.57 -16.13
C GLY A 194 3.47 2.45 -16.39
N SER A 195 4.77 2.77 -16.36
CA SER A 195 5.89 1.84 -16.51
C SER A 195 6.61 1.55 -15.19
N ASP A 196 6.04 1.98 -14.07
CA ASP A 196 6.72 1.92 -12.78
C ASP A 196 6.77 0.49 -12.25
N THR A 197 7.80 0.22 -11.44
CA THR A 197 8.05 -1.07 -10.80
C THR A 197 8.39 -0.86 -9.34
N PHE A 198 8.31 -1.92 -8.55
CA PHE A 198 8.81 -1.99 -7.18
C PHE A 198 9.69 -3.22 -7.01
N ASP A 199 10.59 -3.20 -6.03
CA ASP A 199 11.53 -4.30 -5.79
C ASP A 199 11.47 -4.82 -4.35
N ARG A 200 10.69 -4.17 -3.49
CA ARG A 200 10.62 -4.54 -2.08
C ARG A 200 9.27 -4.23 -1.46
N LEU A 201 8.82 -5.15 -0.63
CA LEU A 201 7.64 -5.01 0.20
C LEU A 201 8.02 -5.09 1.68
N VAL A 202 7.27 -4.41 2.52
CA VAL A 202 7.36 -4.56 3.98
C VAL A 202 5.97 -4.78 4.52
N LEU A 203 5.73 -5.95 5.11
CA LEU A 203 4.50 -6.22 5.86
C LEU A 203 4.82 -6.10 7.34
N TYR A 204 3.93 -5.50 8.12
CA TYR A 204 4.15 -5.34 9.55
C TYR A 204 2.85 -5.33 10.35
N GLN A 205 2.99 -5.72 11.61
CA GLN A 205 1.94 -5.73 12.63
C GLN A 205 2.36 -4.76 13.73
N SER A 206 1.77 -3.57 13.73
CA SER A 206 2.16 -2.46 14.61
C SER A 206 1.60 -2.54 16.03
N ASN A 207 0.76 -3.53 16.34
CA ASN A 207 0.17 -3.66 17.67
C ASN A 207 1.24 -4.00 18.72
N VAL A 208 1.48 -3.06 19.64
CA VAL A 208 2.42 -3.18 20.76
C VAL A 208 1.76 -3.66 22.06
N GLN A 209 0.42 -3.74 22.11
CA GLN A 209 -0.34 -3.88 23.36
C GLN A 209 -0.93 -5.27 23.57
N SER A 210 -1.11 -6.07 22.51
CA SER A 210 -1.75 -7.39 22.61
C SER A 210 -0.72 -8.51 22.41
N SER A 211 -0.43 -9.24 23.49
CA SER A 211 0.26 -10.53 23.38
C SER A 211 -0.64 -11.50 22.61
N GLY A 212 -0.30 -11.76 21.34
CA GLY A 212 -1.08 -12.63 20.46
C GLY A 212 -1.68 -11.93 19.24
N ALA A 213 -1.45 -10.63 19.03
CA ALA A 213 -1.71 -10.02 17.73
C ALA A 213 -0.77 -10.61 16.68
N ILE A 214 -1.34 -11.13 15.60
CA ILE A 214 -0.64 -11.65 14.44
C ILE A 214 -1.23 -10.94 13.23
N PHE A 215 -0.42 -10.69 12.21
CA PHE A 215 -0.89 -10.39 10.88
C PHE A 215 -0.75 -11.68 10.06
N GLU A 216 -1.86 -12.40 9.92
CA GLU A 216 -1.96 -13.60 9.10
C GLU A 216 -2.13 -13.21 7.62
N ASN A 217 -1.25 -13.72 6.77
CA ASN A 217 -1.27 -13.50 5.33
C ASN A 217 -0.74 -14.72 4.57
N ASP A 218 -1.23 -14.91 3.35
CA ASP A 218 -0.92 -16.09 2.53
C ASP A 218 -0.96 -15.74 1.03
N ASN A 219 -0.63 -16.69 0.16
CA ASN A 219 -0.74 -16.61 -1.29
C ASN A 219 -0.13 -15.34 -1.91
N HIS A 220 1.17 -15.14 -1.62
CA HIS A 220 1.92 -14.03 -2.17
C HIS A 220 2.20 -14.28 -3.65
N SER A 221 1.55 -13.52 -4.53
CA SER A 221 1.72 -13.63 -5.98
C SER A 221 2.44 -12.42 -6.55
N ILE A 222 3.36 -12.64 -7.49
CA ILE A 222 4.17 -11.57 -8.12
C ILE A 222 4.11 -11.68 -9.64
N LEU A 223 4.05 -10.54 -10.33
CA LEU A 223 4.34 -10.45 -11.77
C LEU A 223 5.30 -9.30 -12.06
N ALA A 224 6.30 -9.60 -12.89
CA ALA A 224 7.25 -8.62 -13.42
C ALA A 224 6.60 -7.56 -14.34
N VAL A 225 5.40 -7.84 -14.82
CA VAL A 225 4.66 -7.05 -15.81
C VAL A 225 3.23 -6.85 -15.33
N ARG A 226 2.65 -5.69 -15.63
CA ARG A 226 1.26 -5.40 -15.27
C ARG A 226 0.33 -6.46 -15.89
N PRO A 227 -0.53 -7.13 -15.09
CA PRO A 227 -1.52 -8.05 -15.62
C PRO A 227 -2.67 -7.31 -16.30
N ALA A 228 -3.39 -8.00 -17.18
CA ALA A 228 -4.74 -7.60 -17.54
C ALA A 228 -5.65 -7.79 -16.32
N LEU A 229 -6.47 -6.79 -16.01
CA LEU A 229 -7.36 -6.84 -14.84
C LEU A 229 -8.73 -7.40 -15.25
N PRO A 230 -9.21 -8.47 -14.60
CA PRO A 230 -10.57 -8.95 -14.74
C PRO A 230 -11.57 -7.88 -14.29
N ASP A 231 -12.70 -7.80 -14.98
CA ASP A 231 -13.74 -6.81 -14.68
C ASP A 231 -14.59 -7.17 -13.44
N SER A 232 -14.38 -8.36 -12.90
CA SER A 232 -14.93 -8.81 -11.61
C SER A 232 -14.26 -8.16 -10.40
N LEU A 233 -13.08 -7.54 -10.58
CA LEU A 233 -12.38 -6.88 -9.49
C LEU A 233 -13.06 -5.57 -9.08
N VAL A 234 -12.96 -5.22 -7.81
CA VAL A 234 -13.37 -3.92 -7.26
C VAL A 234 -12.17 -2.99 -7.25
N SER A 235 -12.28 -1.83 -7.90
CA SER A 235 -11.25 -0.79 -7.85
C SER A 235 -11.38 0.02 -6.56
N LEU A 236 -10.28 0.20 -5.84
CA LEU A 236 -10.22 0.96 -4.57
C LEU A 236 -9.25 2.16 -4.69
N PRO A 237 -9.53 3.15 -5.58
CA PRO A 237 -8.58 4.22 -5.89
C PRO A 237 -8.25 5.10 -4.68
N GLU A 238 -9.18 5.24 -3.74
CA GLU A 238 -8.99 6.02 -2.51
C GLU A 238 -7.93 5.43 -1.57
N LEU A 239 -7.59 4.14 -1.74
CA LEU A 239 -6.52 3.49 -0.98
C LEU A 239 -5.15 3.67 -1.65
N GLY A 240 -5.13 4.22 -2.87
CA GLY A 240 -3.97 4.36 -3.78
C GLY A 240 -3.11 5.60 -3.56
N VAL A 241 -3.46 6.51 -2.64
CA VAL A 241 -2.91 7.88 -2.64
C VAL A 241 -1.49 7.91 -2.05
N PRO A 242 -0.46 8.28 -2.84
CA PRO A 242 0.90 8.43 -2.32
C PRO A 242 0.95 9.54 -1.26
N GLU A 243 1.52 9.27 -0.10
CA GLU A 243 1.74 10.33 0.89
C GLU A 243 2.57 11.46 0.27
N PRO A 244 2.20 12.74 0.47
CA PRO A 244 2.99 13.85 -0.02
C PRO A 244 4.35 13.79 0.67
N SER A 245 5.42 13.53 -0.08
CA SER A 245 6.75 13.54 0.52
C SER A 245 7.00 14.93 1.12
N THR A 246 7.37 14.92 2.39
CA THR A 246 7.59 16.09 3.24
C THR A 246 8.70 17.08 2.78
N PRO A 247 9.66 16.81 1.86
CA PRO A 247 10.68 17.82 1.56
C PRO A 247 10.17 19.02 0.74
N LEU A 248 9.02 18.94 0.04
CA LEU A 248 8.52 20.07 -0.77
C LEU A 248 7.91 21.20 0.10
N LEU A 249 7.30 20.84 1.25
CA LEU A 249 6.72 21.80 2.20
C LEU A 249 7.79 22.57 2.98
N LEU A 250 8.92 21.92 3.31
CA LEU A 250 10.06 22.58 3.97
C LEU A 250 10.78 23.57 3.05
N GLY A 251 10.84 23.31 1.75
CA GLY A 251 11.43 24.22 0.76
C GLY A 251 10.66 25.54 0.59
N LEU A 252 9.33 25.49 0.60
CA LEU A 252 8.47 26.68 0.44
C LEU A 252 8.47 27.58 1.68
N VAL A 253 8.56 27.01 2.89
CA VAL A 253 8.67 27.77 4.13
C VAL A 253 10.07 28.39 4.28
N GLY A 254 11.12 27.71 3.84
CA GLY A 254 12.49 28.23 3.86
C GLY A 254 12.71 29.45 2.96
N ALA A 255 12.15 29.44 1.74
CA ALA A 255 12.31 30.54 0.77
C ALA A 255 11.54 31.82 1.16
N SER A 256 10.40 31.69 1.85
CA SER A 256 9.61 32.81 2.36
C SER A 256 10.24 33.47 3.60
N ALA A 257 10.86 32.68 4.49
CA ALA A 257 11.56 33.22 5.67
C ALA A 257 12.85 34.00 5.30
N PHE A 258 13.61 33.56 4.28
CA PHE A 258 14.84 34.23 3.86
C PHE A 258 14.59 35.55 3.11
N SER A 259 13.51 35.62 2.34
CA SER A 259 13.14 36.83 1.58
C SER A 259 12.54 37.92 2.49
N TRP A 260 11.91 37.56 3.61
CA TRP A 260 11.40 38.55 4.57
C TRP A 260 12.49 39.18 5.44
N ARG A 261 13.51 38.40 5.84
CA ARG A 261 14.65 38.92 6.65
C ARG A 261 15.52 39.94 5.90
N ARG A 262 15.62 39.88 4.56
CA ARG A 262 16.39 40.86 3.79
C ARG A 262 15.72 42.22 3.63
N ARG A 263 14.43 42.37 3.92
CA ARG A 263 13.69 43.64 3.74
C ARG A 263 13.66 44.57 4.97
N LYS A 264 14.08 44.11 6.15
CA LYS A 264 14.01 44.90 7.40
C LYS A 264 15.37 45.33 7.97
N GLY A 265 16.31 45.72 7.11
CA GLY A 265 17.61 46.21 7.54
C GLY A 265 18.02 47.50 6.82
N LYS A 266 17.51 48.65 7.29
CA LYS A 266 18.20 49.97 7.31
C LYS A 266 17.29 51.02 7.98
N PRO A 267 17.42 51.29 9.29
CA PRO A 267 16.94 52.54 9.87
C PRO A 267 17.78 53.70 9.35
N GLY A 268 17.13 54.70 8.75
CA GLY A 268 17.77 55.90 8.23
C GLY A 268 18.33 56.79 9.35
N LEU A 269 19.55 57.30 9.13
CA LEU A 269 20.15 58.40 9.88
C LEU A 269 19.36 59.69 9.61
N GLU A 270 18.62 60.17 10.60
CA GLU A 270 18.02 61.50 10.57
C GLU A 270 19.03 62.51 11.13
N ARG A 271 19.72 63.25 10.26
CA ARG A 271 20.43 64.49 10.62
C ARG A 271 19.43 65.64 10.45
N GLN A 272 18.97 66.23 11.56
CA GLN A 272 18.39 67.56 11.54
C GLN A 272 19.52 68.61 11.52
N GLN A 273 19.45 69.53 10.56
CA GLN A 273 20.13 70.80 10.57
C GLN A 273 19.10 71.94 10.63
N ASN A 274 19.51 73.02 11.30
CA ASN A 274 18.96 74.38 11.33
C ASN A 274 17.95 74.70 12.44
N ARG A 275 18.43 75.33 13.53
CA ARG A 275 18.65 76.79 13.62
C ARG A 275 19.84 77.10 14.51
#